data_AF-A0A958PQR0-F1
#
_entry.id   AF-A0A958PQR0-F1
#
_cell.length_a   1.000
_cell.length_b   1.000
_cell.length_c   1.000
_cell.angle_alpha   90.00
_cell.angle_beta   90.00
_cell.angle_gamma   90.00
#
_symmetry.space_group_name_H-M   'P 1'
#
loop_
_entity.id
_entity.type
_entity.pdbx_description
1 polymer ?
#
loop_
_entity_poly.entity_id
_entity_poly.type
_entity_poly.pdbx_seq_one_letter_code
_entity_poly.pdbx_strand_id
1 'polypeptide(L)'
;PMARFFSARTGQQIDGPESDQSPKVIIWAVGRSRQASCQWPPQHWLVESVIDLNYTLDSPGLEYAETIGADYTSGKTMFVEQGLLQRKYWNVGDAGQ
;
A
#
# COMPACT_ATOMS: atom_id res chain seq x y z
N PRO A 1 14.91 -4.03 10.53
CA PRO A 1 13.83 -3.03 10.30
C PRO A 1 13.15 -2.63 11.62
N MET A 2 13.04 -1.34 11.93
CA MET A 2 12.33 -0.82 13.13
C MET A 2 10.91 -0.34 12.77
N ALA A 3 10.15 -1.16 12.03
CA ALA A 3 8.79 -0.83 11.61
C ALA A 3 7.77 -1.65 12.42
N ARG A 4 6.63 -1.05 12.73
CA ARG A 4 5.47 -1.72 13.34
C ARG A 4 4.40 -1.90 12.28
N PHE A 5 3.72 -3.04 12.31
CA PHE A 5 2.72 -3.40 11.31
C PHE A 5 1.35 -3.52 11.96
N PHE A 6 0.34 -2.94 11.32
CA PHE A 6 -1.02 -2.93 11.80
C PHE A 6 -1.96 -3.50 10.74
N SER A 7 -2.96 -4.24 11.18
CA SER A 7 -4.06 -4.67 10.33
C SER A 7 -4.98 -3.48 10.06
N ALA A 8 -5.05 -3.02 8.81
CA ALA A 8 -6.00 -1.99 8.39
C ALA A 8 -7.46 -2.38 8.70
N ARG A 9 -7.78 -3.68 8.69
CA ARG A 9 -9.15 -4.16 8.98
C ARG A 9 -9.51 -4.06 10.46
N THR A 10 -8.59 -4.41 11.36
CA THR A 10 -8.91 -4.59 12.79
C THR A 10 -8.27 -3.53 13.70
N GLY A 11 -7.38 -2.71 13.17
CA GLY A 11 -6.60 -1.76 13.97
C GLY A 11 -5.47 -2.39 14.77
N GLN A 12 -5.43 -3.72 14.88
CA GLN A 12 -4.50 -4.43 15.76
C GLN A 12 -3.10 -4.50 15.18
N GLN A 13 -2.11 -4.35 16.07
CA GLN A 13 -0.71 -4.59 15.76
C GLN A 13 -0.49 -6.08 15.46
N ILE A 14 0.22 -6.39 14.38
CA ILE A 14 0.44 -7.76 13.91
C ILE A 14 1.63 -8.41 14.65
N ASP A 15 2.58 -7.60 15.15
CA ASP A 15 3.76 -8.08 15.85
C ASP A 15 4.30 -7.06 16.87
N GLY A 16 4.80 -7.52 18.01
CA GLY A 16 5.33 -6.71 19.11
C GLY A 16 4.32 -6.33 20.20
N PRO A 17 4.76 -5.64 21.27
CA PRO A 17 3.89 -5.21 22.37
C PRO A 17 2.85 -4.21 21.89
N GLU A 18 1.66 -4.24 22.50
CA GLU A 18 0.60 -3.29 22.22
C GLU A 18 1.10 -1.85 22.37
N SER A 19 0.62 -0.98 21.48
CA SER A 19 1.00 0.42 21.45
C SER A 19 -0.20 1.26 21.06
N ASP A 20 -0.30 2.43 21.69
CA ASP A 20 -1.31 3.45 21.35
C ASP A 20 -0.94 4.28 20.09
N GLN A 21 0.07 3.84 19.33
CA GLN A 21 0.51 4.56 18.14
C GLN A 21 -0.32 4.12 16.93
N SER A 22 -0.75 5.09 16.13
CA SER A 22 -1.38 4.82 14.84
C SER A 22 -0.34 4.82 13.71
N PRO A 23 -0.56 4.03 12.64
CA PRO A 23 0.32 4.03 11.49
C PRO A 23 0.25 5.37 10.74
N LYS A 24 1.41 5.82 10.26
CA LYS A 24 1.53 7.02 9.41
C LYS A 24 1.36 6.73 7.93
N VAL A 25 1.57 5.47 7.53
CA VAL A 25 1.52 5.03 6.14
C VAL A 25 0.58 3.83 6.05
N ILE A 26 -0.29 3.85 5.05
CA ILE A 26 -1.08 2.68 4.65
C ILE A 26 -0.57 2.15 3.32
N ILE A 27 -0.38 0.84 3.23
CA ILE A 27 -0.15 0.15 1.96
C ILE A 27 -1.47 -0.51 1.56
N TRP A 28 -2.08 0.00 0.50
CA TRP A 28 -3.36 -0.49 -0.01
C TRP A 28 -3.13 -1.55 -1.08
N ALA A 29 -3.45 -2.81 -0.78
CA ALA A 29 -3.21 -3.95 -1.68
C ALA A 29 -4.50 -4.59 -2.22
N VAL A 30 -5.67 -3.97 -1.95
CA VAL A 30 -6.98 -4.56 -2.24
C VAL A 30 -7.67 -3.77 -3.36
N GLY A 31 -7.97 -4.43 -4.48
CA GLY A 31 -8.77 -3.85 -5.56
C GLY A 31 -10.26 -3.78 -5.23
N ARG A 32 -11.02 -2.93 -5.95
CA ARG A 32 -12.44 -2.66 -5.65
C ARG A 32 -13.33 -3.90 -5.59
N SER A 33 -13.10 -4.90 -6.42
CA SER A 33 -13.89 -6.16 -6.41
C SER A 33 -13.85 -6.90 -5.07
N ARG A 34 -12.81 -6.66 -4.25
CA ARG A 34 -12.65 -7.24 -2.92
C ARG A 34 -12.93 -6.23 -1.79
N GLN A 35 -13.36 -5.01 -2.11
CA GLN A 35 -13.63 -3.97 -1.12
C GLN A 35 -14.87 -4.28 -0.27
N ALA A 36 -15.90 -4.91 -0.84
CA ALA A 36 -17.12 -5.25 -0.10
C ALA A 36 -16.86 -6.20 1.09
N SER A 37 -15.78 -6.97 1.04
CA SER A 37 -15.33 -7.83 2.14
C SER A 37 -14.18 -7.24 2.96
N CYS A 38 -13.77 -6.01 2.64
CA CYS A 38 -12.74 -5.26 3.35
C CYS A 38 -13.39 -4.16 4.20
N GLN A 39 -12.82 -3.91 5.39
CA GLN A 39 -13.24 -2.79 6.23
C GLN A 39 -12.28 -1.63 6.01
N TRP A 40 -12.83 -0.41 6.10
CA TRP A 40 -12.00 0.78 6.14
C TRP A 40 -11.11 0.78 7.39
N PRO A 41 -9.90 1.36 7.29
CA PRO A 41 -9.07 1.61 8.45
C PRO A 41 -9.80 2.39 9.55
N PRO A 42 -9.44 2.18 10.83
CA PRO A 42 -10.02 2.93 11.93
C PRO A 42 -9.89 4.44 11.74
N GLN A 43 -10.99 5.17 11.91
CA GLN A 43 -11.05 6.62 11.67
C GLN A 43 -10.13 7.46 12.56
N HIS A 44 -9.68 6.92 13.70
CA HIS A 44 -8.79 7.62 14.62
C HIS A 44 -7.30 7.55 14.20
N TRP A 45 -6.98 6.84 13.12
CA TRP A 45 -5.61 6.75 12.64
C TRP A 45 -5.15 8.07 12.00
N LEU A 46 -3.99 8.56 12.43
CA LEU A 46 -3.37 9.77 11.90
C LEU A 46 -2.46 9.43 10.71
N VAL A 47 -3.09 8.91 9.65
CA VAL A 47 -2.42 8.53 8.41
C VAL A 47 -2.02 9.78 7.64
N GLU A 48 -0.75 9.83 7.22
CA GLU A 48 -0.18 10.92 6.45
C GLU A 48 -0.11 10.55 4.95
N SER A 49 0.05 9.26 4.63
CA SER A 49 0.15 8.80 3.24
C SER A 49 -0.46 7.42 2.98
N VAL A 50 -0.93 7.24 1.75
CA VAL A 50 -1.46 5.98 1.20
C VAL A 50 -0.63 5.59 -0.02
N ILE A 51 0.02 4.44 0.06
CA ILE A 51 0.72 3.79 -1.05
C ILE A 51 -0.20 2.72 -1.60
N ASP A 52 -0.72 2.94 -2.79
CA ASP A 52 -1.68 2.04 -3.42
C ASP A 52 -0.98 1.12 -4.41
N LEU A 53 -1.22 -0.19 -4.32
CA LEU A 53 -0.70 -1.15 -5.28
C LEU A 53 -1.60 -1.26 -6.52
N ASN A 54 -2.81 -0.68 -6.45
CA ASN A 54 -3.66 -0.54 -7.61
C ASN A 54 -3.13 0.56 -8.54
N TYR A 55 -3.22 0.29 -9.84
CA TYR A 55 -2.83 1.22 -10.90
C TYR A 55 -4.01 1.58 -11.81
N THR A 56 -5.23 1.17 -11.45
CA THR A 56 -6.48 1.61 -12.08
C THR A 56 -7.04 2.84 -11.37
N LEU A 57 -7.89 3.62 -12.07
CA LEU A 57 -8.57 4.79 -11.49
C LEU A 57 -9.66 4.40 -10.49
N ASP A 58 -10.19 3.18 -10.60
CA ASP A 58 -11.19 2.65 -9.68
C ASP A 58 -10.53 2.02 -8.44
N SER A 59 -9.85 2.85 -7.64
CA SER A 59 -9.11 2.39 -6.47
C SER A 59 -9.77 2.79 -5.15
N PRO A 60 -10.09 1.83 -4.27
CA PRO A 60 -10.49 2.13 -2.89
C PRO A 60 -9.39 2.83 -2.08
N GLY A 61 -8.11 2.62 -2.41
CA GLY A 61 -7.00 3.29 -1.75
C GLY A 61 -6.98 4.80 -2.05
N LEU A 62 -7.29 5.17 -3.29
CA LEU A 62 -7.45 6.57 -3.70
C LEU A 62 -8.65 7.21 -2.98
N GLU A 63 -9.81 6.55 -3.00
CA GLU A 63 -11.02 7.01 -2.30
C GLU A 63 -10.75 7.25 -0.81
N TYR A 64 -10.02 6.33 -0.16
CA TYR A 64 -9.64 6.49 1.24
C TYR A 64 -8.74 7.71 1.46
N ALA A 65 -7.68 7.86 0.65
CA ALA A 65 -6.73 8.97 0.77
C ALA A 65 -7.43 10.33 0.63
N GLU A 66 -8.33 10.46 -0.35
CA GLU A 66 -9.13 11.67 -0.56
C GLU A 66 -10.06 11.94 0.63
N THR A 67 -10.68 10.90 1.19
CA THR A 67 -11.61 11.02 2.33
C THR A 67 -10.93 11.59 3.58
N ILE A 68 -9.68 11.19 3.84
CA ILE A 68 -8.94 11.63 5.03
C ILE A 68 -7.97 12.80 4.76
N GLY A 69 -7.86 13.24 3.50
CA GLY A 69 -6.92 14.29 3.10
C GLY A 69 -5.44 13.89 3.21
N ALA A 70 -5.12 12.61 2.96
CA ALA A 70 -3.74 12.10 3.00
C ALA A 70 -3.06 12.14 1.62
N ASP A 71 -1.73 12.13 1.61
CA ASP A 71 -0.95 12.03 0.38
C ASP A 71 -1.20 10.67 -0.31
N TYR A 72 -1.32 10.68 -1.63
CA TYR A 72 -1.59 9.46 -2.42
C TYR A 72 -0.46 9.14 -3.40
N THR A 73 0.01 7.89 -3.39
CA THR A 73 0.93 7.34 -4.39
C THR A 73 0.28 6.16 -5.11
N SER A 74 0.13 6.28 -6.43
CA SER A 74 -0.43 5.23 -7.29
C SER A 74 0.55 4.07 -7.51
N GLY A 75 0.01 2.86 -7.67
CA GLY A 75 0.76 1.65 -7.98
C GLY A 75 1.40 1.67 -9.36
N LYS A 76 0.99 2.62 -10.22
CA LYS A 76 1.61 2.81 -11.55
C LYS A 76 3.11 3.08 -11.43
N THR A 77 3.53 3.87 -10.45
CA THR A 77 4.96 4.16 -10.21
C THR A 77 5.72 2.87 -9.92
N MET A 78 5.22 2.05 -9.00
CA MET A 78 5.82 0.77 -8.65
C MET A 78 5.84 -0.19 -9.85
N PHE A 79 4.73 -0.30 -10.59
CA PHE A 79 4.64 -1.17 -11.77
C PHE A 79 5.69 -0.82 -12.84
N VAL A 80 5.89 0.48 -13.11
CA VAL A 80 6.91 0.94 -14.07
C VAL A 80 8.31 0.59 -13.59
N GLU A 81 8.65 0.91 -12.34
CA GLU A 81 9.97 0.63 -11.77
C GLU A 81 10.28 -0.87 -11.76
N GLN A 82 9.30 -1.71 -11.41
CA GLN A 82 9.43 -3.16 -11.47
C GLN A 82 9.72 -3.64 -12.91
N GLY A 83 8.99 -3.13 -13.90
CA GLY A 83 9.22 -3.48 -15.31
C GLY A 83 10.60 -3.05 -15.81
N LEU A 84 11.08 -1.86 -15.41
CA LEU A 84 12.42 -1.38 -15.77
C LEU A 84 13.52 -2.29 -15.19
N LEU A 85 13.37 -2.71 -13.93
CA LEU A 85 14.31 -3.61 -13.27
C LEU A 85 14.26 -5.03 -13.88
N GLN A 86 13.07 -5.54 -14.19
CA GLN A 86 12.91 -6.82 -14.88
C GLN A 86 13.58 -6.80 -16.26
N ARG A 87 13.36 -5.75 -17.05
CA ARG A 87 14.03 -5.56 -18.35
C ARG A 87 15.54 -5.54 -18.21
N LYS A 88 16.07 -4.79 -17.23
CA LYS A 88 17.52 -4.75 -16.97
C LYS A 88 18.06 -6.14 -16.61
N TYR A 89 17.34 -6.87 -15.76
CA TYR A 89 17.74 -8.22 -15.36
C TYR A 89 17.78 -9.19 -16.56
N TRP A 90 16.75 -9.19 -17.41
CA TRP A 90 16.69 -10.10 -18.57
C TRP A 90 17.64 -9.72 -19.71
N ASN A 91 17.84 -8.43 -19.98
CA ASN A 91 18.79 -8.00 -21.02
C ASN A 91 20.26 -8.28 -20.64
N VAL A 92 20.57 -8.45 -19.35
CA VAL A 92 21.91 -8.87 -18.90
C VAL A 92 22.07 -10.40 -18.95
N GLY A 93 20.96 -11.16 -18.91
CA GLY A 93 20.95 -12.63 -18.99
C GLY A 93 21.20 -13.21 -20.38
N ASP A 94 20.98 -12.45 -21.45
CA ASP A 94 21.22 -12.88 -22.85
C ASP A 94 22.67 -12.64 -23.33
N ALA A 95 23.51 -11.95 -22.55
CA ALA A 95 24.91 -11.68 -22.91
C ALA A 95 25.90 -12.77 -22.48
N GLY A 96 25.41 -13.97 -22.11
CA GLY A 96 26.21 -15.01 -21.47
C GLY A 96 25.79 -16.46 -21.73
N GLN A 97 25.33 -16.78 -22.95
CA GLN A 97 25.34 -18.15 -23.48
C GLN A 97 26.12 -18.22 -24.79
#